data_AF-A0A166WUS9-F1
#
_entry.id   AF-A0A166WUS9-F1
#
_cell.length_a   1.000
_cell.length_b   1.000
_cell.length_c   1.000
_cell.angle_alpha   90.00
_cell.angle_beta   90.00
_cell.angle_gamma   90.00
#
_symmetry.space_group_name_H-M   'P 1'
#
loop_
_entity.id
_entity.type
_entity.pdbx_description
1 polymer ?
#
loop_
_entity_poly.entity_id
_entity_poly.type
_entity_poly.pdbx_seq_one_letter_code
_entity_poly.pdbx_strand_id
1 'polypeptide(L)' 'MEMLKARKIFRLLAIFLALPLWVITTVILFAIMIEQYNGSYTWLSFIGALSGALGFSYVAVRGYMPRILFELFRLTPLK' A
#
# COMPACT_ATOMS: atom_id res chain seq x y z
N MET A 1 -0.82 -26.40 -10.26
CA MET A 1 0.41 -25.85 -9.63
C MET A 1 0.61 -24.35 -9.91
N GLU A 2 0.08 -23.81 -11.00
CA GLU A 2 0.14 -22.37 -11.38
C GLU A 2 -0.33 -21.39 -10.28
N MET A 3 -1.49 -21.66 -9.65
CA MET A 3 -2.07 -20.75 -8.64
C MET A 3 -1.18 -20.57 -7.38
N LEU A 4 -0.39 -21.58 -7.01
CA LEU A 4 0.54 -21.50 -5.88
C LEU A 4 1.78 -20.65 -6.22
N LYS A 5 2.22 -20.67 -7.49
CA LYS A 5 3.32 -19.81 -7.96
C LYS A 5 2.89 -18.35 -8.03
N ALA A 6 1.73 -18.06 -8.63
CA ALA A 6 1.17 -16.71 -8.67
C ALA A 6 1.04 -16.12 -7.26
N ARG A 7 0.55 -16.91 -6.30
CA ARG A 7 0.45 -16.52 -4.89
C ARG A 7 1.77 -16.05 -4.29
N LYS A 8 2.87 -16.79 -4.53
CA LYS A 8 4.20 -16.42 -4.03
C LYS A 8 4.73 -15.14 -4.69
N ILE A 9 4.49 -14.95 -5.98
CA ILE A 9 4.92 -13.77 -6.73
C ILE A 9 4.19 -12.52 -6.23
N PHE A 10 2.86 -12.57 -6.07
CA PHE A 10 2.09 -11.44 -5.54
C PHE A 10 2.51 -11.08 -4.11
N ARG A 11 2.85 -12.08 -3.30
CA ARG A 11 3.35 -11.87 -1.94
C ARG A 11 4.69 -11.13 -1.94
N LEU A 12 5.61 -11.53 -2.81
CA LEU A 12 6.94 -10.94 -2.93
C LEU A 12 6.87 -9.51 -3.48
N LEU A 13 6.00 -9.29 -4.48
CA LEU A 13 5.72 -7.97 -5.03
C LEU A 13 5.10 -7.03 -3.98
N ALA A 14 4.17 -7.54 -3.18
CA ALA A 14 3.54 -6.78 -2.09
C ALA A 14 4.54 -6.40 -0.98
N ILE A 15 5.48 -7.30 -0.63
CA ILE A 15 6.57 -6.98 0.31
C ILE A 15 7.46 -5.88 -0.27
N PHE A 16 7.82 -6.02 -1.55
CA PHE A 16 8.67 -5.06 -2.24
C PHE A 16 8.04 -3.67 -2.34
N LEU A 17 6.72 -3.56 -2.45
CA LEU A 17 5.99 -2.29 -2.39
C LEU A 17 5.73 -1.80 -0.96
N ALA A 18 5.48 -2.69 0.00
CA ALA A 18 5.19 -2.30 1.37
C ALA A 18 6.40 -1.63 2.05
N LEU A 19 7.61 -2.15 1.83
CA LEU A 19 8.85 -1.62 2.41
C LEU A 19 9.10 -0.14 2.09
N PRO A 20 9.15 0.30 0.82
CA PRO A 20 9.36 1.71 0.49
C PRO A 20 8.19 2.59 0.97
N LEU A 21 6.96 2.08 0.97
CA LEU A 21 5.81 2.82 1.51
C LEU A 21 5.94 3.04 3.02
N TRP A 22 6.41 2.05 3.78
CA TRP A 22 6.72 2.23 5.20
C TRP A 22 7.83 3.27 5.41
N VAL A 23 8.89 3.24 4.61
CA VAL A 23 9.96 4.25 4.67
C VAL A 23 9.41 5.65 4.41
N ILE A 24 8.67 5.85 3.33
CA ILE A 24 8.03 7.14 3.00
C ILE A 24 7.13 7.61 4.14
N THR A 25 6.30 6.71 4.69
CA THR A 25 5.40 7.02 5.80
C THR A 25 6.18 7.50 7.03
N THR A 26 7.28 6.83 7.38
CA THR A 26 8.13 7.25 8.51
C THR A 26 8.84 8.57 8.28
N VAL A 27 9.32 8.84 7.07
CA VAL A 27 9.96 10.11 6.71
C VAL A 27 8.96 11.27 6.80
N ILE A 28 7.74 11.08 6.29
CA ILE A 28 6.68 12.09 6.40
C ILE A 28 6.31 12.33 7.87
N LEU A 29 6.17 11.28 8.66
CA LEU A 29 5.88 11.40 10.10
C LEU A 29 6.98 12.19 10.82
N PHE A 30 8.25 11.91 10.51
CA PHE A 30 9.39 12.62 11.07
C PHE A 30 9.39 14.10 10.68
N ALA A 31 9.09 14.41 9.41
CA ALA A 31 8.99 15.76 8.90
C ALA A 31 7.84 16.57 9.55
N ILE A 32 6.74 15.90 9.92
CA ILE A 32 5.65 16.50 10.71
C ILE A 32 6.10 16.75 12.15
N MET A 33 6.79 15.79 12.78
CA MET A 33 7.24 15.88 14.19
C MET A 33 8.22 17.03 14.43
N ILE A 34 9.08 17.35 13.46
CA ILE A 34 10.03 18.49 13.55
C ILE A 34 9.41 19.81 13.09
N GLU A 35 8.08 19.88 12.94
CA GLU A 35 7.30 21.04 12.50
C GLU A 35 7.72 21.63 11.15
N GLN A 36 8.55 20.94 10.36
CA GLN A 36 8.98 21.40 9.03
C GLN A 36 7.80 21.53 8.05
N TYR A 37 6.77 20.70 8.21
CA TYR A 37 5.63 20.66 7.30
C TYR A 37 4.31 20.42 8.03
N ASN A 38 3.74 21.48 8.61
CA ASN A 38 2.45 21.43 9.32
C ASN A 38 1.28 21.91 8.45
N GLY A 39 1.08 21.24 7.30
CA GLY A 39 0.01 21.56 6.36
C GLY A 39 -0.96 20.39 6.18
N SER A 40 -2.24 20.69 5.90
CA SER A 40 -3.27 19.67 5.63
C SER A 40 -2.88 18.71 4.49
N TYR A 41 -2.10 19.20 3.52
CA TYR A 41 -1.57 18.39 2.42
C TYR A 41 -0.59 17.30 2.92
N THR A 42 0.31 17.64 3.85
CA THR A 42 1.28 16.70 4.42
C THR A 42 0.59 15.57 5.17
N TRP A 43 -0.48 15.90 5.92
CA TRP A 43 -1.31 14.92 6.61
C TRP A 43 -2.07 14.01 5.64
N LEU A 44 -2.59 14.54 4.53
CA LEU A 44 -3.22 13.72 3.49
C LEU A 44 -2.21 12.77 2.83
N SER A 45 -1.00 13.25 2.52
CA SER A 45 0.08 12.41 2.01
C SER A 45 0.48 11.32 3.00
N PHE A 46 0.55 11.64 4.31
CA PHE A 46 0.82 10.67 5.36
C PHE A 46 -0.26 9.59 5.42
N ILE A 47 -1.55 9.96 5.47
CA ILE A 47 -2.66 9.02 5.53
C ILE A 47 -2.71 8.12 4.28
N GLY A 48 -2.45 8.69 3.10
CA GLY A 48 -2.38 7.93 1.85
C GLY A 48 -1.24 6.93 1.84
N ALA A 49 -0.03 7.37 2.21
CA ALA A 49 1.15 6.50 2.31
C ALA A 49 0.95 5.38 3.35
N LEU A 50 0.39 5.71 4.52
CA LEU A 50 0.07 4.76 5.58
C LEU A 50 -0.97 3.73 5.14
N SER A 51 -2.04 4.17 4.49
CA SER A 51 -3.09 3.28 3.97
C SER A 51 -2.53 2.33 2.91
N GLY A 52 -1.66 2.84 2.02
CA GLY A 52 -0.91 2.03 1.07
C GLY A 52 -0.01 1.01 1.76
N ALA A 53 0.81 1.45 2.70
CA ALA A 53 1.72 0.60 3.46
C ALA A 53 0.98 -0.56 4.16
N LEU A 54 -0.13 -0.25 4.83
CA LEU A 54 -0.99 -1.24 5.48
C LEU A 54 -1.66 -2.18 4.47
N GLY A 55 -2.16 -1.64 3.35
CA GLY A 55 -2.79 -2.42 2.28
C GLY A 55 -1.83 -3.44 1.66
N PHE A 56 -0.63 -3.00 1.27
CA PHE A 56 0.40 -3.89 0.72
C PHE A 56 0.95 -4.85 1.77
N SER A 57 1.09 -4.42 3.03
CA SER A 57 1.45 -5.32 4.14
C SER A 57 0.41 -6.42 4.33
N TYR A 58 -0.89 -6.09 4.23
CA TYR A 58 -1.96 -7.06 4.31
C TYR A 58 -1.90 -8.07 3.16
N VAL A 59 -1.67 -7.60 1.93
CA VAL A 59 -1.49 -8.48 0.75
C VAL A 59 -0.24 -9.36 0.89
N ALA A 60 0.84 -8.82 1.46
CA ALA A 60 2.07 -9.55 1.76
C ALA A 60 1.83 -10.64 2.83
N VAL A 61 1.02 -10.40 3.85
CA VAL A 61 0.74 -11.42 4.88
C VAL A 61 -0.24 -12.47 4.36
N ARG A 62 -1.37 -12.05 3.78
CA ARG A 62 -2.43 -12.95 3.31
C ARG A 62 -2.03 -13.70 2.04
N GLY A 63 -1.24 -13.10 1.16
CA GLY A 63 -0.82 -13.69 -0.11
C GLY A 63 -1.92 -13.75 -1.16
N TYR A 64 -3.05 -13.09 -0.97
CA TYR A 64 -4.10 -12.96 -1.97
C TYR A 64 -4.60 -11.52 -2.03
N MET A 65 -4.77 -11.01 -3.26
CA MET A 65 -5.38 -9.72 -3.51
C MET A 65 -6.82 -9.77 -2.99
N PRO A 66 -7.30 -8.77 -2.21
CA PRO A 66 -8.68 -8.76 -1.73
C PRO A 66 -9.61 -8.90 -2.93
N ARG A 67 -10.54 -9.86 -2.91
CA ARG A 67 -11.56 -10.04 -3.97
C ARG A 67 -12.26 -8.73 -4.32
N ILE A 68 -12.45 -7.87 -3.32
CA ILE A 68 -12.99 -6.52 -3.42
C ILE A 68 -12.22 -5.63 -4.41
N LEU A 69 -10.88 -5.64 -4.40
CA LEU A 69 -10.10 -4.84 -5.35
C LEU A 69 -10.28 -5.37 -6.78
N PHE A 70 -10.30 -6.69 -6.92
CA PHE A 70 -10.53 -7.35 -8.21
C PHE A 70 -11.94 -7.10 -8.74
N GLU A 71 -12.96 -7.09 -7.88
CA GLU A 71 -14.33 -6.75 -8.26
C GLU A 71 -14.51 -5.26 -8.55
N LEU A 72 -13.82 -4.37 -7.84
CA LEU A 72 -13.86 -2.94 -8.12
C LEU A 72 -13.30 -2.60 -9.51
N PHE A 73 -12.18 -3.22 -9.90
CA PHE A 73 -11.61 -3.10 -11.25
C PHE A 73 -12.44 -3.82 -12.33
N ARG A 74 -13.18 -4.86 -11.95
CA ARG A 74 -14.12 -5.54 -12.87
C ARG A 74 -15.39 -4.72 -13.12
N LEU A 75 -15.84 -3.97 -12.12
CA LEU A 75 -17.06 -3.16 -12.16
C LEU A 75 -16.85 -1.73 -12.67
N THR A 76 -15.60 -1.30 -12.84
CA THR A 76 -15.28 -0.04 -13.52
C THR A 76 -14.93 -0.32 -14.97
N PRO A 77 -15.88 -0.24 -15.92
CA PRO A 77 -15.52 -0.15 -17.32
C PRO A 77 -14.74 1.15 -17.49
N LEU A 78 -13.45 1.05 -17.86
CA LEU A 78 -12.73 2.18 -18.44
C LEU A 78 -13.57 2.69 -19.62
N LYS A 79 -14.14 3.87 -19.47
CA LYS A 79 -14.61 4.71 -20.57
C LYS A 79 -13.47 5.63 -20.99
#